data_AF-A0A4T0FLU7-F1
#
_entry.id   AF-A0A4T0FLU7-F1
#
_cell.length_a   1.000
_cell.length_b   1.000
_cell.length_c   1.000
_cell.angle_alpha   90.00
_cell.angle_beta   90.00
_cell.angle_gamma   90.00
#
_symmetry.space_group_name_H-M   'P 1'
#
loop_
_entity.id
_entity.type
_entity.pdbx_description
1 polymer ?
#
loop_
_entity_poly.entity_id
_entity_poly.type
_entity_poly.pdbx_seq_one_letter_code
_entity_poly.pdbx_strand_id
1 'polypeptide(L)' 'MGLIEVIANDRLGTKVRVKCDSHDTVGDLKKMIAAQSGTKPEKIRLKKWYSEFKDHITLYDK' A
#
# COMPACT_ATOMS: atom_id res chain seq x y z
N MET A 1 -10.92 -8.65 11.10
CA MET A 1 -11.37 -7.25 11.34
C MET A 1 -10.38 -6.59 12.27
N GLY A 2 -9.40 -5.94 11.69
CA GLY A 2 -8.41 -5.18 12.43
C GLY A 2 -8.00 -4.05 11.51
N LEU A 3 -8.46 -2.84 11.81
CA LEU A 3 -8.06 -1.67 11.06
C LEU A 3 -6.57 -1.42 11.32
N ILE A 4 -5.78 -1.45 10.27
CA ILE A 4 -4.34 -1.21 10.31
C ILE A 4 -4.02 0.14 9.69
N GLU A 5 -2.98 0.78 10.21
CA GLU A 5 -2.41 1.98 9.59
C GLU A 5 -1.13 1.59 8.86
N VAL A 6 -1.13 1.75 7.54
CA VAL A 6 0.03 1.52 6.68
C VAL A 6 0.68 2.85 6.36
N ILE A 7 1.99 2.94 6.58
CA ILE A 7 2.80 4.11 6.24
C ILE A 7 3.64 3.76 5.01
N ALA A 8 3.30 4.35 3.88
CA ALA A 8 4.06 4.24 2.64
C ALA A 8 4.96 5.47 2.47
N ASN A 9 6.25 5.24 2.20
CA ASN A 9 7.21 6.31 1.92
C ASN A 9 7.61 6.22 0.45
N ASP A 10 7.53 7.34 -0.26
CA ASP A 10 8.02 7.43 -1.63
C ASP A 10 9.53 7.76 -1.68
N ARG A 11 10.16 7.59 -2.85
CA ARG A 11 11.57 7.92 -3.09
C ARG A 11 11.88 9.40 -2.89
N LEU A 12 10.88 10.27 -3.06
CA LEU A 12 11.01 11.71 -2.81
C LEU A 12 10.88 12.08 -1.31
N GLY A 13 10.74 11.10 -0.42
CA GLY A 13 10.62 11.31 1.03
C GLY A 13 9.21 11.70 1.50
N THR A 14 8.23 11.71 0.60
CA THR A 14 6.82 11.93 0.95
C THR A 14 6.28 10.72 1.70
N LYS A 15 5.62 10.97 2.83
CA LYS A 15 4.98 9.92 3.66
C LYS A 15 3.48 9.96 3.49
N VAL A 16 2.90 8.86 3.06
CA VAL A 16 1.45 8.67 2.94
C VAL A 16 1.01 7.70 4.03
N ARG A 17 -0.01 8.09 4.81
CA ARG A 17 -0.61 7.23 5.83
C ARG A 17 -1.99 6.81 5.35
N VAL A 18 -2.20 5.50 5.26
CA VAL A 18 -3.46 4.93 4.79
C VAL A 18 -4.00 4.00 5.86
N LYS A 19 -5.26 4.22 6.25
CA LYS A 19 -6.01 3.29 7.09
C LYS A 19 -6.74 2.31 6.19
N CYS A 20 -6.51 1.03 6.40
CA CYS A 20 -7.09 -0.07 5.62
C CYS A 20 -7.40 -1.25 6.54
N ASP A 21 -8.23 -2.18 6.09
CA ASP A 21 -8.47 -3.42 6.83
C ASP A 21 -7.34 -4.42 6.54
N SER A 22 -7.02 -5.28 7.50
CA SER A 22 -6.01 -6.32 7.31
C SER A 22 -6.36 -7.32 6.20
N HIS A 23 -7.63 -7.50 5.85
CA HIS A 23 -8.04 -8.35 4.73
C HIS A 23 -8.00 -7.65 3.37
N ASP A 24 -7.76 -6.34 3.32
CA ASP A 24 -7.61 -5.64 2.04
C ASP A 24 -6.41 -6.18 1.28
N THR A 25 -6.51 -6.16 -0.04
CA THR A 25 -5.42 -6.56 -0.92
C THR A 25 -4.42 -5.43 -1.10
N VAL A 26 -3.19 -5.78 -1.46
CA VAL A 26 -2.17 -4.82 -1.87
C VAL A 26 -2.67 -3.98 -3.06
N GLY A 27 -3.47 -4.56 -3.96
CA GLY A 27 -4.09 -3.83 -5.06
C GLY A 27 -5.02 -2.71 -4.58
N ASP A 28 -5.82 -2.96 -3.54
CA ASP A 28 -6.69 -1.94 -2.95
C ASP A 28 -5.89 -0.88 -2.20
N LEU A 29 -4.85 -1.28 -1.46
CA LEU A 29 -3.92 -0.33 -0.84
C LEU A 29 -3.29 0.60 -1.87
N LYS A 30 -2.88 0.09 -3.04
CA LYS A 30 -2.34 0.93 -4.14
C LYS A 30 -3.36 1.95 -4.63
N LYS A 31 -4.64 1.59 -4.74
CA LYS A 31 -5.71 2.54 -5.13
C LYS A 31 -5.88 3.64 -4.08
N MET A 32 -5.83 3.29 -2.80
CA MET A 32 -5.93 4.27 -1.71
C MET A 32 -4.73 5.23 -1.69
N ILE A 33 -3.51 4.70 -1.88
CA ILE A 33 -2.30 5.52 -1.99
C ILE A 33 -2.38 6.39 -3.26
N ALA A 34 -2.86 5.84 -4.38
CA ALA A 34 -3.05 6.58 -5.63
C ALA A 34 -3.99 7.78 -5.45
N ALA A 35 -5.09 7.61 -4.71
CA ALA A 35 -6.04 8.68 -4.43
C ALA A 35 -5.42 9.82 -3.61
N GLN A 36 -4.51 9.52 -2.67
CA GLN A 36 -3.84 10.55 -1.86
C GLN A 36 -2.62 11.17 -2.56
N SER A 37 -1.85 10.36 -3.29
CA SER A 37 -0.58 10.78 -3.91
C SER A 37 -0.76 11.31 -5.33
N GLY A 38 -1.92 11.13 -5.97
CA GLY A 38 -2.19 11.55 -7.36
C GLY A 38 -1.48 10.72 -8.43
N THR A 39 -0.81 9.62 -8.04
CA THR A 39 -0.12 8.72 -8.97
C THR A 39 -1.02 7.56 -9.35
N LYS A 40 -1.06 7.16 -10.63
CA LYS A 40 -1.85 5.99 -11.07
C LYS A 40 -1.42 4.72 -10.30
N PRO A 41 -2.37 3.89 -9.83
CA PRO A 41 -2.05 2.70 -9.03
C PRO A 41 -1.15 1.69 -9.75
N GLU A 42 -1.25 1.63 -11.08
CA GLU A 42 -0.43 0.76 -11.96
C GLU A 42 1.06 1.13 -11.92
N LYS A 43 1.40 2.39 -11.61
CA LYS A 43 2.78 2.87 -11.50
C LYS A 43 3.35 2.70 -10.07
N ILE A 44 2.50 2.42 -9.09
CA ILE A 44 2.90 2.29 -7.70
C ILE A 44 3.40 0.86 -7.46
N ARG A 45 4.71 0.72 -7.21
CA ARG A 45 5.34 -0.54 -6.81
C ARG A 45 5.63 -0.50 -5.31
N LEU A 46 4.86 -1.28 -4.55
CA LEU A 46 5.05 -1.45 -3.12
C LEU A 46 6.11 -2.52 -2.86
N LYS A 47 7.12 -2.15 -2.08
CA LYS A 47 8.19 -3.05 -1.66
C LYS A 47 8.44 -2.91 -0.17
N LYS A 48 8.72 -4.03 0.50
CA LYS A 48 9.26 -4.06 1.86
C LYS A 48 10.64 -4.71 1.78
N TRP A 49 11.67 -3.92 2.04
CA TRP A 49 13.07 -4.32 1.83
C TRP A 49 13.33 -4.76 0.37
N TYR A 50 13.63 -6.05 0.17
CA TYR A 50 13.90 -6.66 -1.14
C TYR A 50 12.68 -7.38 -1.73
N SER A 51 11.56 -7.45 -1.00
CA SER A 51 10.35 -8.14 -1.44
C SER A 51 9.36 -7.17 -2.08
N GLU A 52 8.98 -7.43 -3.33
CA GLU A 52 7.87 -6.75 -4.00
C GLU A 52 6.55 -7.45 -3.74
N PHE A 53 5.53 -6.67 -3.38
CA PHE A 53 4.18 -7.19 -3.15
C PHE A 53 3.37 -7.21 -4.45
N LYS A 54 2.69 -8.34 -4.69
CA LYS A 54 1.75 -8.52 -5.80
C LYS A 54 0.35 -8.10 -5.38
N ASP A 55 -0.46 -7.69 -6.34
CA ASP A 55 -1.77 -7.07 -6.09
C ASP A 55 -2.78 -7.99 -5.40
N HIS A 56 -2.68 -9.31 -5.59
CA HIS A 56 -3.60 -10.30 -5.01
C HIS A 56 -3.25 -10.72 -3.57
N ILE A 57 -2.13 -10.25 -3.02
CA ILE A 57 -1.71 -10.59 -1.66
C ILE A 57 -2.51 -9.72 -0.68
N THR A 58 -2.99 -10.32 0.41
CA THR A 58 -3.65 -9.60 1.49
C THR A 58 -2.64 -8.92 2.40
N LEU A 59 -3.01 -7.80 3.03
CA LEU A 59 -2.15 -7.12 4.01
C LEU A 59 -1.94 -7.93 5.29
N TYR A 60 -2.79 -8.93 5.52
CA TYR A 60 -2.59 -9.98 6.50
C TYR A 60 -1.61 -11.03 5.96
N ASP A 61 -0.32 -10.71 5.98
CA ASP A 61 0.75 -11.69 5.79
C ASP A 61 1.41 -11.92 7.16
N LYS A 62 1.41 -13.17 7.61
CA LYS A 62 2.07 -13.60 8.85
C LYS A 62 3.56 -13.81 8.61
#